data_AF-A0A922WNG0-F1
#
_entry.id   AF-A0A922WNG0-F1
#
_cell.length_a   1.000
_cell.length_b   1.000
_cell.length_c   1.000
_cell.angle_alpha   90.00
_cell.angle_beta   90.00
_cell.angle_gamma   90.00
#
_symmetry.space_group_name_H-M   'P 1'
#
loop_
_entity.id
_entity.type
_entity.pdbx_description
1 polymer ?
#
loop_
_entity_poly.entity_id
_entity_poly.type
_entity_poly.pdbx_seq_one_letter_code
_entity_poly.pdbx_strand_id
1 'polypeptide(L)'
;MNYNAFLLACSGPGAMETIYQNIAIGRMCAAIAAILVLAMLYDYCRRPGGSIPLILAALLLAIHPAWTISAIHGDCGHTLRDASYIVSATIGVIMIYHVYSTWRPRNLSNANTPMTI
;
A
#
# COMPACT_ATOMS: atom_id res chain seq x y z
N MET A 1 5.51 -17.32 33.79
CA MET A 1 4.08 -17.03 34.02
C MET A 1 3.41 -16.98 32.66
N ASN A 2 2.61 -18.00 32.35
CA ASN A 2 1.96 -18.16 31.06
C ASN A 2 0.59 -17.46 31.11
N TYR A 3 0.49 -16.27 30.52
CA TYR A 3 -0.76 -15.55 30.36
C TYR A 3 -1.35 -15.92 29.00
N ASN A 4 -2.13 -17.00 28.98
CA ASN A 4 -3.10 -17.23 27.90
C ASN A 4 -4.23 -16.20 28.07
N ALA A 5 -3.93 -14.92 27.80
CA ALA A 5 -4.83 -13.78 27.90
C ALA A 5 -5.73 -13.68 26.66
N PHE A 6 -6.43 -14.77 26.34
CA PHE A 6 -7.17 -14.89 25.09
C PHE A 6 -8.62 -14.37 25.15
N LEU A 7 -9.08 -13.65 26.19
CA LEU A 7 -10.54 -13.46 26.34
C LEU A 7 -11.14 -12.05 26.52
N LEU A 8 -10.38 -10.96 26.66
CA LEU A 8 -10.92 -9.57 26.58
C LEU A 8 -9.83 -8.61 26.07
N ALA A 9 -9.49 -8.72 24.78
CA ALA A 9 -8.22 -8.28 24.20
C ALA A 9 -7.75 -6.85 24.56
N CYS A 10 -8.65 -5.90 24.82
CA CYS A 10 -8.27 -4.50 25.08
C CYS A 10 -8.71 -3.96 26.46
N SER A 11 -8.97 -4.82 27.44
CA SER A 11 -9.46 -4.40 28.77
C SER A 11 -8.43 -4.51 29.90
N GLY A 12 -7.18 -4.86 29.60
CA GLY A 12 -6.10 -4.98 30.57
C GLY A 12 -5.26 -3.70 30.75
N PRO A 13 -4.50 -3.57 31.85
CA PRO A 13 -3.51 -2.50 31.99
C PRO A 13 -2.52 -2.54 30.81
N GLY A 14 -2.30 -1.39 30.17
CA GLY A 14 -1.44 -1.27 28.97
C GLY A 14 -2.15 -1.48 27.63
N ALA A 15 -3.44 -1.87 27.61
CA ALA A 15 -4.17 -2.08 26.35
C ALA A 15 -4.24 -0.82 25.47
N MET A 16 -4.43 0.35 26.08
CA MET A 16 -4.46 1.63 25.35
C MET A 16 -3.13 1.94 24.67
N GLU A 17 -2.00 1.64 25.31
CA GLU A 17 -0.67 1.87 24.74
C GLU A 17 -0.47 1.06 23.46
N THR A 18 -0.85 -0.22 23.48
CA THR A 18 -0.79 -1.10 22.30
C THR A 18 -1.69 -0.61 21.16
N ILE A 19 -2.90 -0.12 21.48
CA ILE A 19 -3.82 0.46 20.48
C ILE A 19 -3.16 1.69 19.81
N TYR A 20 -2.60 2.61 20.60
CA TYR A 20 -1.94 3.80 20.05
C TYR A 20 -0.74 3.45 19.18
N GLN A 21 0.08 2.46 19.58
CA GLN A 21 1.20 1.98 18.78
C GLN A 21 0.73 1.39 17.44
N ASN A 22 -0.32 0.55 17.44
CA ASN A 22 -0.85 -0.05 16.22
C ASN A 22 -1.46 1.01 15.27
N ILE A 23 -2.16 2.02 15.82
CA ILE A 23 -2.67 3.15 15.04
C ILE A 23 -1.51 3.92 14.40
N ALA A 24 -0.46 4.22 15.18
CA ALA A 24 0.72 4.93 14.68
C ALA A 24 1.39 4.17 13.53
N ILE A 25 1.55 2.86 13.65
CA ILE A 25 2.09 2.00 12.58
C ILE A 25 1.22 2.07 11.33
N GLY A 26 -0.11 1.92 11.46
CA GLY A 26 -1.00 2.01 10.29
C GLY A 26 -0.95 3.37 9.59
N ARG A 27 -0.81 4.46 10.35
CA ARG A 27 -0.63 5.82 9.81
C ARG A 27 0.71 5.99 9.10
N MET A 28 1.80 5.44 9.65
CA MET A 28 3.11 5.44 8.98
C MET A 28 3.07 4.64 7.67
N CYS A 29 2.43 3.47 7.65
CA CYS A 29 2.21 2.69 6.44
C CYS A 29 1.47 3.49 5.36
N ALA A 30 0.39 4.17 5.73
CA ALA A 30 -0.34 5.04 4.80
C ALA A 30 0.50 6.21 4.27
N ALA A 31 1.33 6.82 5.12
CA ALA A 31 2.24 7.90 4.71
C ALA A 31 3.29 7.40 3.69
N ILE A 32 3.89 6.23 3.94
CA ILE A 32 4.81 5.59 3.00
C ILE A 32 4.11 5.28 1.69
N ALA A 33 2.93 4.65 1.74
CA ALA A 33 2.13 4.35 0.55
C ALA A 33 1.80 5.62 -0.26
N ALA A 34 1.50 6.74 0.41
CA ALA A 34 1.27 8.02 -0.25
C ALA A 34 2.52 8.55 -0.98
N ILE A 35 3.69 8.45 -0.35
CA ILE A 35 4.97 8.80 -0.99
C ILE A 35 5.21 7.96 -2.24
N LEU A 36 4.92 6.65 -2.20
CA LEU A 36 5.07 5.77 -3.36
C LEU A 36 4.12 6.17 -4.51
N VAL A 37 2.86 6.47 -4.21
CA VAL A 37 1.89 6.93 -5.23
C VAL A 37 2.31 8.29 -5.82
N LEU A 38 2.82 9.22 -5.01
CA LEU A 38 3.35 10.49 -5.50
C LEU A 38 4.58 10.29 -6.38
N ALA A 39 5.47 9.35 -6.06
CA ALA A 39 6.62 9.01 -6.88
C ALA A 39 6.19 8.42 -8.24
N MET A 40 5.16 7.57 -8.26
CA MET A 40 4.58 7.06 -9.51
C MET A 40 3.94 8.17 -10.34
N LEU A 41 3.20 9.09 -9.70
CA LEU A 41 2.61 10.24 -10.38
C LEU A 41 3.71 11.13 -10.99
N TYR A 42 4.81 11.33 -10.28
CA TYR A 42 5.96 12.07 -10.78
C TYR A 42 6.60 11.39 -12.00
N ASP A 43 6.81 10.07 -11.98
CA ASP A 43 7.34 9.32 -13.13
C ASP A 43 6.38 9.42 -14.33
N TYR A 44 5.06 9.25 -14.10
CA TYR A 44 4.03 9.39 -15.12
C TYR A 44 4.04 10.77 -15.78
N CYS A 45 4.16 11.85 -15.00
CA CYS A 45 4.24 13.22 -15.53
C CYS A 45 5.50 13.45 -16.38
N ARG A 46 6.62 12.77 -16.06
CA ARG A 46 7.86 12.88 -16.84
C ARG A 46 7.88 12.00 -18.08
N ARG A 47 7.22 10.85 -18.01
CA ARG A 47 7.22 9.80 -19.04
C ARG A 47 5.79 9.28 -19.18
N PRO A 48 4.90 10.01 -19.87
CA PRO A 48 3.52 9.57 -20.04
C PRO A 48 3.52 8.20 -20.72
N GLY A 49 3.16 7.19 -19.93
CA GLY A 49 3.04 5.78 -20.28
C GLY A 49 1.73 5.22 -19.74
N GLY A 50 1.56 3.91 -19.63
CA GLY A 50 0.31 3.32 -19.13
C GLY A 50 -0.10 3.86 -17.75
N SER A 51 -1.27 4.48 -17.67
CA SER A 51 -1.82 5.10 -16.44
C SER A 51 -2.52 4.12 -15.49
N ILE A 52 -2.81 2.90 -15.96
CA ILE A 52 -3.52 1.86 -15.20
C ILE A 52 -2.89 1.57 -13.83
N PRO A 53 -1.57 1.29 -13.69
CA PRO A 53 -0.98 1.01 -12.38
C PRO A 53 -1.08 2.21 -11.42
N LEU A 54 -0.98 3.44 -11.93
CA LEU A 54 -1.12 4.64 -11.11
C LEU A 54 -2.55 4.77 -10.56
N ILE A 55 -3.56 4.55 -11.40
CA ILE A 55 -4.98 4.59 -10.99
C ILE A 55 -5.26 3.53 -9.94
N LEU A 56 -4.78 2.29 -10.13
CA LEU A 56 -4.94 1.21 -9.15
C LEU A 56 -4.27 1.53 -7.82
N ALA A 57 -3.04 2.05 -7.84
CA ALA A 57 -2.33 2.44 -6.62
C ALA A 57 -3.03 3.59 -5.89
N ALA A 58 -3.54 4.59 -6.62
CA ALA A 58 -4.33 5.68 -6.07
C ALA A 58 -5.65 5.20 -5.43
N LEU A 59 -6.33 4.25 -6.06
CA LEU A 59 -7.55 3.64 -5.50
C LEU A 59 -7.26 2.84 -4.23
N LEU A 60 -6.18 2.04 -4.20
CA LEU A 60 -5.75 1.35 -2.98
C LEU A 60 -5.39 2.33 -1.86
N LEU A 61 -4.74 3.45 -2.21
CA LEU A 61 -4.52 4.59 -1.32
C LEU A 61 -5.78 5.45 -1.11
N ALA A 62 -6.94 5.12 -1.65
CA ALA A 62 -8.20 5.77 -1.24
C ALA A 62 -8.97 4.88 -0.25
N ILE A 63 -8.68 3.58 -0.20
CA ILE A 63 -9.35 2.60 0.67
C ILE A 63 -8.45 2.01 1.76
N HIS A 64 -7.25 2.57 1.96
CA HIS A 64 -6.27 2.09 2.92
C HIS A 64 -6.85 1.95 4.36
N PRO A 65 -6.54 0.84 5.07
CA PRO A 65 -7.04 0.56 6.42
C PRO A 65 -6.83 1.67 7.45
N ALA A 66 -5.80 2.49 7.27
CA ALA A 66 -5.47 3.61 8.17
C ALA A 66 -6.57 4.69 8.31
N TRP A 67 -7.52 4.77 7.38
CA TRP A 67 -8.70 5.64 7.49
C TRP A 67 -10.03 4.89 7.38
N THR A 68 -10.06 3.68 6.83
CA THR A 68 -11.30 2.89 6.71
C THR A 68 -11.59 2.03 7.93
N ILE A 69 -10.56 1.53 8.61
CA ILE A 69 -10.70 0.65 9.78
C ILE A 69 -10.44 1.46 11.06
N SER A 70 -11.39 1.41 12.00
CA SER A 70 -11.19 1.97 13.33
C SER A 70 -10.50 0.95 14.23
N ALA A 71 -9.36 1.31 14.82
CA ALA A 71 -8.66 0.47 15.81
C ALA A 71 -9.29 0.51 17.22
N ILE A 72 -10.34 1.31 17.40
CA ILE A 72 -10.95 1.57 18.72
C ILE A 72 -11.92 0.44 19.11
N HIS A 73 -12.46 -0.30 18.15
CA HIS A 73 -13.43 -1.38 18.39
C HIS A 73 -12.92 -2.67 17.75
N GLY A 74 -12.46 -3.63 18.55
CA GLY A 74 -12.03 -4.94 18.05
C GLY A 74 -10.78 -5.49 18.72
N ASP A 75 -9.89 -6.07 17.92
CA ASP A 75 -8.68 -6.81 18.28
C ASP A 75 -7.48 -5.91 18.65
N CYS A 76 -7.73 -4.78 19.29
CA CYS A 76 -6.72 -3.79 19.70
C CYS A 76 -5.88 -3.23 18.54
N GLY A 77 -6.45 -3.21 17.34
CA GLY A 77 -5.82 -2.66 16.15
C GLY A 77 -4.84 -3.62 15.46
N HIS A 78 -4.82 -4.91 15.84
CA HIS A 78 -4.05 -5.91 15.11
C HIS A 78 -4.52 -6.02 13.65
N THR A 79 -5.83 -6.07 13.41
CA THR A 79 -6.40 -6.08 12.07
C THR A 79 -6.03 -4.83 11.28
N LEU A 80 -6.06 -3.65 11.91
CA LEU A 80 -5.63 -2.40 11.27
C LEU A 80 -4.18 -2.48 10.82
N ARG A 81 -3.29 -2.97 11.70
CA ARG A 81 -1.86 -3.12 11.43
C ARG A 81 -1.61 -4.09 10.28
N ASP A 82 -2.16 -5.30 10.38
CA ASP A 82 -1.87 -6.37 9.43
C ASP A 82 -2.47 -6.05 8.04
N ALA A 83 -3.68 -5.49 8.00
CA ALA A 83 -4.27 -5.01 6.76
C ALA A 83 -3.46 -3.84 6.16
N SER A 84 -2.96 -2.91 6.98
CA SER A 84 -2.11 -1.80 6.51
C SER A 84 -0.82 -2.30 5.86
N TYR A 85 -0.19 -3.33 6.41
CA TYR A 85 0.99 -3.96 5.81
C TYR A 85 0.67 -4.60 4.46
N ILE A 86 -0.41 -5.36 4.35
CA ILE A 86 -0.82 -6.02 3.10
C ILE A 86 -1.09 -4.99 2.01
N VAL A 87 -1.87 -3.94 2.31
CA VAL A 87 -2.22 -2.91 1.32
C VAL A 87 -0.98 -2.09 0.91
N SER A 88 -0.15 -1.68 1.87
CA SER A 88 1.09 -0.96 1.59
C SER A 88 2.08 -1.79 0.75
N ALA A 89 2.25 -3.07 1.07
CA ALA A 89 3.09 -3.98 0.29
C ALA A 89 2.56 -4.15 -1.14
N THR A 90 1.24 -4.26 -1.30
CA THR A 90 0.59 -4.34 -2.63
C THR A 90 0.85 -3.08 -3.46
N ILE A 91 0.75 -1.89 -2.86
CA ILE A 91 1.12 -0.63 -3.53
C ILE A 91 2.59 -0.63 -3.94
N GLY A 92 3.49 -1.12 -3.08
CA GLY A 92 4.91 -1.30 -3.41
C GLY A 92 5.15 -2.20 -4.63
N VAL A 93 4.45 -3.34 -4.73
CA VAL A 93 4.53 -4.23 -5.89
C VAL A 93 4.03 -3.55 -7.16
N ILE A 94 2.94 -2.78 -7.08
CA ILE A 94 2.41 -2.02 -8.22
C ILE A 94 3.40 -0.94 -8.66
N MET A 95 4.06 -0.25 -7.73
CA MET A 95 5.11 0.73 -8.05
C MET A 95 6.27 0.07 -8.79
N ILE A 96 6.75 -1.08 -8.30
CA ILE A 96 7.83 -1.84 -8.95
C ILE A 96 7.42 -2.21 -10.39
N TYR A 97 6.21 -2.73 -10.57
CA TYR A 97 5.67 -3.04 -11.90
C TYR A 97 5.58 -1.80 -12.80
N HIS A 98 5.10 -0.67 -12.27
CA HIS A 98 5.03 0.60 -13.00
C HIS A 98 6.40 1.02 -13.51
N VAL A 99 7.41 1.05 -12.64
CA VAL A 99 8.79 1.38 -13.01
C VAL A 99 9.31 0.41 -14.07
N TYR A 100 9.15 -0.91 -13.91
CA TYR A 100 9.61 -1.86 -14.94
C TYR A 100 8.92 -1.64 -16.29
N SER A 101 7.62 -1.34 -16.30
CA SER A 101 6.88 -1.07 -17.54
C SER A 101 7.27 0.24 -18.22
N THR A 102 7.54 1.31 -17.45
CA THR A 102 7.95 2.61 -18.01
C THR A 102 9.41 2.61 -18.45
N TRP A 103 10.26 1.78 -17.83
CA TRP A 103 11.67 1.63 -18.17
C TRP A 103 11.96 0.60 -19.25
N ARG A 104 10.98 -0.24 -19.64
CA ARG A 104 11.19 -1.22 -20.72
C ARG A 104 11.48 -0.50 -22.05
N PRO A 105 12.64 -0.74 -22.70
CA PRO A 105 12.96 -0.11 -23.96
C PRO A 105 11.90 -0.46 -25.02
N ARG A 106 11.32 0.54 -25.69
CA ARG A 106 10.34 0.37 -26.79
C ARG A 106 10.92 -0.29 -28.06
N ASN A 107 12.16 -0.77 -28.01
CA ASN A 107 12.91 -1.24 -29.17
C ASN A 107 12.44 -2.60 -29.73
N LEU A 108 11.54 -3.32 -29.03
CA LEU A 108 11.06 -4.63 -29.47
C LEU A 108 9.71 -4.61 -30.21
N SER A 109 8.93 -3.52 -30.15
CA SER A 109 7.64 -3.44 -30.86
C SER A 109 7.77 -3.01 -32.32
N ASN A 110 8.87 -2.35 -32.69
CA ASN A 110 9.10 -1.85 -34.06
C ASN A 110 9.84 -2.84 -34.98
N ALA A 111 10.28 -4.00 -34.47
CA ALA A 111 10.96 -5.01 -35.30
C ALA A 111 10.00 -5.87 -36.15
N ASN A 112 8.68 -5.76 -35.92
CA ASN A 112 7.67 -6.60 -36.56
C ASN A 112 6.71 -5.81 -37.48
N THR A 113 7.01 -4.57 -37.86
CA THR A 113 6.30 -3.96 -38.99
C THR A 113 6.80 -4.62 -40.29
N PRO A 114 6.03 -5.50 -40.95
CA PRO A 114 6.41 -5.97 -42.27
C PRO A 114 6.53 -4.75 -43.18
N MET A 115 7.66 -4.61 -43.86
CA MET A 115 7.78 -3.68 -44.97
C MET A 115 6.78 -4.15 -46.04
N THR A 116 5.61 -3.51 -46.09
CA THR A 116 4.74 -3.57 -47.26
C THR A 116 5.45 -2.80 -48.37
N ILE A 117 6.02 -3.54 -49.31
CA ILE A 117 6.52 -3.07 -50.61
C ILE A 117 5.32 -2.91 -51.54
#